data_AF-A0A8J2TN30-F1
#
_entry.id   AF-A0A8J2TN30-F1
#
_cell.length_a   1.000
_cell.length_b   1.000
_cell.length_c   1.000
_cell.angle_alpha   90.00
_cell.angle_beta   90.00
_cell.angle_gamma   90.00
#
_symmetry.space_group_name_H-M   'P 1'
#
loop_
_entity.id
_entity.type
_entity.pdbx_description
1 polymer ?
#
loop_
_entity_poly.entity_id
_entity_poly.type
_entity_poly.pdbx_seq_one_letter_code
_entity_poly.pdbx_strand_id
1 'polypeptide(L)'
;MQTTAQVRIVEVDPATERVKLHNYGGSTVDISSYWFCTLFAYGQLNSMTVLSGSLNLAAGSDVEVTSSVALNNSAADLGLYSTPSFASSTAMLDFTQWGSGGNGRENVAVNKGIWTAGTFINLPAPYEYTGDGAQNGVSFWDTLLGIDDFSVNQFRILQNPSSSKLMLSLPRISGSITLDVFDVLGKKILTKEVSSISSTIDVTKWNNGVYLVRLTADNATQTKRFVKQ
;
A
#
# COMPACT_ATOMS: atom_id res chain seq x y z
N MET A 1 -0.05 18.22 12.23
CA MET A 1 1.12 17.93 11.37
C MET A 1 2.29 17.61 12.29
N GLN A 2 2.98 16.48 12.12
CA GLN A 2 4.21 16.20 12.86
C GLN A 2 5.24 17.29 12.53
N THR A 3 5.86 17.88 13.54
CA THR A 3 6.84 18.97 13.37
C THR A 3 8.28 18.48 13.30
N THR A 4 8.51 17.20 13.61
CA THR A 4 9.82 16.53 13.56
C THR A 4 9.91 15.61 12.35
N ALA A 5 11.14 15.27 11.95
CA ALA A 5 11.37 14.33 10.86
C ALA A 5 10.93 12.91 11.24
N GLN A 6 10.42 12.17 10.26
CA GLN A 6 9.99 10.78 10.41
C GLN A 6 10.35 10.00 9.16
N VAL A 7 11.52 9.37 9.19
CA VAL A 7 12.07 8.65 8.05
C VAL A 7 11.62 7.19 8.11
N ARG A 8 11.08 6.70 6.99
CA ARG A 8 10.54 5.35 6.84
C ARG A 8 11.15 4.68 5.61
N ILE A 9 11.29 3.36 5.67
CA ILE A 9 11.55 2.54 4.48
C ILE A 9 10.22 2.41 3.74
N VAL A 10 10.20 2.78 2.47
CA VAL A 10 8.96 2.74 1.67
C VAL A 10 9.03 1.81 0.48
N GLU A 11 10.22 1.49 -0.03
CA GLU A 11 10.38 0.45 -1.04
C GLU A 11 11.64 -0.36 -0.79
N VAL A 12 11.57 -1.67 -1.07
CA VAL A 12 12.71 -2.59 -1.01
C VAL A 12 12.66 -3.53 -2.22
N ASP A 13 13.69 -3.49 -3.06
CA ASP A 13 13.90 -4.45 -4.14
C ASP A 13 15.19 -5.25 -3.88
N PRO A 14 15.08 -6.46 -3.30
CA PRO A 14 16.25 -7.29 -3.06
C PRO A 14 17.02 -7.66 -4.33
N ALA A 15 16.32 -7.82 -5.46
CA ALA A 15 16.96 -8.28 -6.70
C ALA A 15 17.90 -7.23 -7.31
N THR A 16 17.66 -5.95 -7.03
CA THR A 16 18.46 -4.83 -7.53
C THR A 16 19.17 -4.05 -6.42
N GLU A 17 19.08 -4.53 -5.18
CA GLU A 17 19.64 -3.87 -3.98
C GLU A 17 19.08 -2.45 -3.75
N ARG A 18 17.91 -2.12 -4.30
CA ARG A 18 17.33 -0.78 -4.21
C ARG A 18 16.49 -0.63 -2.96
N VAL A 19 16.67 0.49 -2.26
CA VAL A 19 15.84 0.89 -1.12
C VAL A 19 15.44 2.35 -1.27
N LYS A 20 14.14 2.63 -1.12
CA LYS A 20 13.61 4.00 -1.06
C LYS A 20 13.23 4.35 0.37
N LEU A 21 13.62 5.54 0.80
CA LEU A 21 13.25 6.14 2.07
C LEU A 21 12.39 7.38 1.86
N HIS A 22 11.37 7.56 2.68
CA HIS A 22 10.50 8.74 2.68
C HIS A 22 10.53 9.43 4.04
N ASN A 23 10.46 10.77 4.05
CA ASN A 23 10.29 11.55 5.28
C ASN A 23 8.85 12.04 5.42
N TYR A 24 8.03 11.33 6.20
CA TYR A 24 6.66 11.71 6.54
C TYR A 24 6.57 12.87 7.55
N GLY A 25 7.71 13.27 8.11
CA GLY A 25 7.80 14.33 9.11
C GLY A 25 7.76 15.74 8.52
N GLY A 26 7.61 16.73 9.39
CA GLY A 26 7.47 18.14 9.00
C GLY A 26 8.78 18.93 8.89
N SER A 27 9.94 18.29 9.09
CA SER A 27 11.24 18.95 9.05
C SER A 27 12.27 18.16 8.23
N THR A 28 13.19 18.86 7.58
CA THR A 28 14.37 18.26 6.93
C THR A 28 15.28 17.60 7.97
N VAL A 29 15.89 16.47 7.61
CA VAL A 29 16.89 15.78 8.43
C VAL A 29 18.02 15.24 7.56
N ASP A 30 19.26 15.37 8.03
CA ASP A 30 20.41 14.69 7.41
C ASP A 30 20.47 13.24 7.89
N ILE A 31 20.20 12.32 6.97
CA ILE A 31 20.20 10.88 7.22
C ILE A 31 21.52 10.21 6.82
N SER A 32 22.55 10.96 6.40
CA SER A 32 23.82 10.40 5.95
C SER A 32 24.47 9.47 6.98
N SER A 33 24.21 9.73 8.27
CA SER A 33 24.73 8.93 9.38
C SER A 33 23.88 7.71 9.74
N TYR A 34 22.70 7.54 9.15
CA TYR A 34 21.79 6.43 9.42
C TYR A 34 22.32 5.12 8.81
N TRP A 35 21.79 4.00 9.29
CA TRP A 35 22.28 2.67 8.97
C TRP A 35 21.16 1.76 8.50
N PHE A 36 21.46 0.93 7.50
CA PHE A 36 20.75 -0.29 7.22
C PHE A 36 21.35 -1.45 8.00
N CYS A 37 20.47 -2.33 8.47
CA CYS A 37 20.78 -3.63 9.05
C CYS A 37 19.91 -4.68 8.38
N THR A 38 20.51 -5.70 7.79
CA THR A 38 19.81 -6.87 7.21
C THR A 38 20.61 -8.12 7.54
N LEU A 39 19.99 -9.15 8.13
CA LEU A 39 20.66 -10.40 8.53
C LEU A 39 22.00 -10.19 9.25
N PHE A 40 22.08 -9.17 10.13
CA PHE A 40 23.28 -8.76 10.86
C PHE A 40 24.45 -8.23 10.01
N ALA A 41 24.22 -7.91 8.74
CA ALA A 41 25.08 -7.07 7.92
C ALA A 41 24.68 -5.60 8.08
N TYR A 42 25.66 -4.70 8.06
CA TYR A 42 25.46 -3.28 8.38
C TYR A 42 26.07 -2.36 7.32
N GLY A 43 25.31 -1.37 6.87
CA GLY A 43 25.76 -0.38 5.88
C GLY A 43 25.27 1.01 6.25
N GLN A 44 26.16 2.01 6.23
CA GLN A 44 25.81 3.41 6.51
C GLN A 44 25.37 4.13 5.22
N LEU A 45 24.35 4.98 5.29
CA LEU A 45 23.78 5.62 4.09
C LEU A 45 24.78 6.51 3.33
N ASN A 46 25.72 7.17 4.01
CA ASN A 46 26.76 7.96 3.36
C ASN A 46 27.71 7.15 2.44
N SER A 47 27.76 5.82 2.61
CA SER A 47 28.58 4.91 1.81
C SER A 47 27.83 4.34 0.60
N MET A 48 26.52 4.60 0.51
CA MET A 48 25.64 4.04 -0.52
C MET A 48 25.59 4.96 -1.74
N THR A 49 25.28 4.37 -2.89
CA THR A 49 25.08 5.13 -4.12
C THR A 49 23.66 5.70 -4.12
N VAL A 50 23.51 7.03 -4.16
CA VAL A 50 22.21 7.68 -4.29
C VAL A 50 21.78 7.64 -5.76
N LEU A 51 20.63 7.01 -6.03
CA LEU A 51 20.02 6.92 -7.35
C LEU A 51 19.13 8.13 -7.65
N SER A 52 18.40 8.62 -6.65
CA SER A 52 17.56 9.82 -6.75
C SER A 52 17.36 10.47 -5.37
N GLY A 53 16.98 11.75 -5.33
CA GLY A 53 16.75 12.49 -4.10
C GLY A 53 18.03 12.95 -3.39
N SER A 54 17.97 13.10 -2.07
CA SER A 54 19.07 13.62 -1.24
C SER A 54 19.06 13.01 0.16
N LEU A 55 20.26 12.70 0.70
CA LEU A 55 20.43 12.28 2.10
C LEU A 55 20.21 13.41 3.10
N ASN A 56 20.25 14.68 2.66
CA ASN A 56 19.64 15.77 3.43
C ASN A 56 18.15 15.81 3.09
N LEU A 57 17.39 14.90 3.70
CA LEU A 57 16.06 14.50 3.28
C LEU A 57 15.01 15.49 3.78
N ALA A 58 14.46 16.28 2.85
CA ALA A 58 13.42 17.26 3.14
C ALA A 58 12.10 16.61 3.54
N ALA A 59 11.24 17.37 4.23
CA ALA A 59 9.89 16.94 4.58
C ALA A 59 9.09 16.57 3.32
N GLY A 60 8.40 15.42 3.36
CA GLY A 60 7.61 14.88 2.25
C GLY A 60 8.40 14.46 1.02
N SER A 61 9.73 14.36 1.12
CA SER A 61 10.60 13.97 0.00
C SER A 61 11.09 12.54 0.15
N ASP A 62 11.48 11.97 -0.99
CA ASP A 62 12.09 10.65 -1.11
C ASP A 62 13.59 10.75 -1.36
N VAL A 63 14.30 9.70 -0.95
CA VAL A 63 15.66 9.39 -1.42
C VAL A 63 15.75 7.90 -1.72
N GLU A 64 16.38 7.59 -2.84
CA GLU A 64 16.58 6.22 -3.27
C GLU A 64 18.06 5.90 -3.36
N VAL A 65 18.45 4.76 -2.80
CA VAL A 65 19.84 4.31 -2.74
C VAL A 65 19.99 2.87 -3.21
N THR A 66 21.16 2.54 -3.74
CA THR A 66 21.63 1.16 -3.83
C THR A 66 22.30 0.78 -2.51
N SER A 67 21.73 -0.21 -1.82
CA SER A 67 22.25 -0.75 -0.56
C SER A 67 23.69 -1.24 -0.73
N SER A 68 24.56 -0.90 0.23
CA SER A 68 25.93 -1.44 0.31
C SER A 68 26.00 -2.81 0.99
N VAL A 69 24.88 -3.28 1.55
CA VAL A 69 24.70 -4.62 2.13
C VAL A 69 23.71 -5.42 1.30
N ALA A 70 24.04 -6.67 1.03
CA ALA A 70 23.23 -7.53 0.16
C ALA A 70 21.87 -7.87 0.80
N LEU A 71 20.80 -7.63 0.05
CA LEU A 71 19.43 -7.95 0.39
C LEU A 71 19.12 -9.36 -0.14
N ASN A 72 18.88 -10.31 0.76
CA ASN A 72 18.62 -11.69 0.35
C ASN A 72 17.24 -11.81 -0.34
N ASN A 73 17.22 -12.29 -1.60
CA ASN A 73 15.97 -12.44 -2.38
C ASN A 73 14.99 -13.49 -1.83
N SER A 74 15.48 -14.46 -1.05
CA SER A 74 14.65 -15.57 -0.54
C SER A 74 13.97 -15.21 0.77
N ALA A 75 14.74 -14.73 1.75
CA ALA A 75 14.23 -14.27 3.04
C ALA A 75 15.26 -13.40 3.76
N ALA A 76 14.81 -12.25 4.25
CA ALA A 76 15.61 -11.33 5.06
C ALA A 76 14.72 -10.32 5.79
N ASP A 77 15.33 -9.62 6.74
CA ASP A 77 14.84 -8.39 7.33
C ASP A 77 15.55 -7.17 6.73
N LEU A 78 14.97 -5.98 6.90
CA LEU A 78 15.66 -4.72 6.72
C LEU A 78 15.21 -3.75 7.82
N GLY A 79 16.15 -3.37 8.68
CA GLY A 79 15.97 -2.34 9.69
C GLY A 79 16.71 -1.06 9.33
N LEU A 80 16.06 0.09 9.54
CA LEU A 80 16.65 1.42 9.47
C LEU A 80 16.98 1.91 10.88
N TYR A 81 18.18 2.45 11.10
CA TYR A 81 18.64 2.89 12.41
C TYR A 81 19.26 4.29 12.37
N SER A 82 19.00 5.09 13.41
CA SER A 82 19.57 6.44 13.58
C SER A 82 21.01 6.44 14.09
N THR A 83 21.41 5.37 14.78
CA THR A 83 22.75 5.16 15.34
C THR A 83 23.13 3.68 15.20
N PRO A 84 24.42 3.30 15.23
CA PRO A 84 24.86 1.91 15.08
C PRO A 84 24.60 1.04 16.34
N SER A 85 23.49 1.26 17.04
CA SER A 85 23.05 0.51 18.21
C SER A 85 21.96 -0.50 17.81
N PHE A 86 22.34 -1.54 17.07
CA PHE A 86 21.39 -2.42 16.36
C PHE A 86 20.47 -3.27 17.25
N ALA A 87 20.77 -3.40 18.55
CA ALA A 87 19.92 -4.05 19.54
C ALA A 87 18.94 -3.08 20.25
N SER A 88 19.02 -1.78 19.97
CA SER A 88 18.21 -0.75 20.64
C SER A 88 16.94 -0.43 19.85
N SER A 89 15.78 -0.58 20.49
CA SER A 89 14.48 -0.15 19.95
C SER A 89 14.37 1.37 19.80
N THR A 90 15.16 2.14 20.55
CA THR A 90 15.27 3.60 20.40
C THR A 90 16.05 3.97 19.16
N ALA A 91 17.12 3.22 18.83
CA ALA A 91 17.93 3.49 17.65
C ALA A 91 17.24 3.03 16.36
N MET A 92 16.48 1.93 16.40
CA MET A 92 15.67 1.49 15.27
C MET A 92 14.60 2.55 14.95
N LEU A 93 14.53 2.96 13.70
CA LEU A 93 13.54 3.89 13.17
C LEU A 93 12.41 3.15 12.47
N ASP A 94 12.75 2.16 11.66
CA ASP A 94 11.79 1.40 10.87
C ASP A 94 12.27 -0.04 10.63
N PHE A 95 11.35 -0.91 10.23
CA PHE A 95 11.61 -2.33 10.01
C PHE A 95 10.62 -2.96 9.02
N THR A 96 11.14 -3.86 8.18
CA THR A 96 10.34 -4.80 7.39
C THR A 96 11.05 -6.15 7.28
N GLN A 97 10.31 -7.21 6.93
CA GLN A 97 10.90 -8.51 6.58
C GLN A 97 10.03 -9.28 5.58
N TRP A 98 10.67 -10.16 4.81
CA TRP A 98 10.04 -10.94 3.75
C TRP A 98 10.53 -12.39 3.73
N GLY A 99 9.74 -13.25 3.07
CA GLY A 99 10.08 -14.65 2.82
C GLY A 99 9.95 -15.60 4.03
N SER A 100 10.23 -15.12 5.25
CA SER A 100 9.95 -15.85 6.50
C SER A 100 9.87 -14.88 7.69
N GLY A 101 9.29 -15.35 8.80
CA GLY A 101 9.33 -14.66 10.08
C GLY A 101 10.58 -15.00 10.89
N GLY A 102 10.94 -14.17 11.87
CA GLY A 102 12.11 -14.41 12.71
C GLY A 102 13.46 -13.98 12.11
N ASN A 103 13.47 -13.16 11.05
CA ASN A 103 14.72 -12.73 10.42
C ASN A 103 15.41 -11.62 11.22
N GLY A 104 16.75 -11.68 11.22
CA GLY A 104 17.67 -10.69 11.77
C GLY A 104 17.19 -10.03 13.08
N ARG A 105 16.78 -8.76 12.99
CA ARG A 105 16.42 -7.90 14.14
C ARG A 105 14.92 -7.82 14.41
N GLU A 106 14.12 -8.80 13.98
CA GLU A 106 12.67 -8.86 14.26
C GLU A 106 12.36 -8.64 15.76
N ASN A 107 13.14 -9.24 16.65
CA ASN A 107 12.96 -9.09 18.10
C ASN A 107 13.06 -7.62 18.57
N VAL A 108 13.91 -6.81 17.94
CA VAL A 108 14.05 -5.37 18.25
C VAL A 108 12.84 -4.60 17.73
N ALA A 109 12.35 -4.93 16.54
CA ALA A 109 11.16 -4.32 15.95
C ALA A 109 9.88 -4.64 16.73
N VAL A 110 9.76 -5.88 17.22
CA VAL A 110 8.69 -6.31 18.12
C VAL A 110 8.77 -5.55 19.45
N ASN A 111 9.96 -5.46 20.06
CA ASN A 111 10.15 -4.69 21.31
C ASN A 111 9.87 -3.19 21.12
N LYS A 112 10.10 -2.63 19.93
CA LYS A 112 9.75 -1.26 19.57
C LYS A 112 8.24 -1.08 19.36
N GLY A 113 7.51 -2.16 19.06
CA GLY A 113 6.08 -2.14 18.76
C GLY A 113 5.73 -1.79 17.31
N ILE A 114 6.70 -1.89 16.38
CA ILE A 114 6.49 -1.61 14.95
C ILE A 114 6.35 -2.88 14.09
N TRP A 115 6.50 -4.05 14.70
CA TRP A 115 6.34 -5.33 14.02
C TRP A 115 5.67 -6.38 14.91
N THR A 116 4.98 -7.33 14.30
CA THR A 116 4.38 -8.48 15.01
C THR A 116 5.26 -9.69 14.81
N ALA A 117 5.62 -10.38 15.90
CA ALA A 117 6.52 -11.53 15.84
C ALA A 117 5.99 -12.62 14.88
N GLY A 118 6.87 -13.14 14.02
CA GLY A 118 6.59 -14.20 13.06
C GLY A 118 5.87 -13.76 11.79
N THR A 119 5.44 -12.50 11.64
CA THR A 119 4.74 -12.04 10.43
C THR A 119 5.71 -11.53 9.39
N PHE A 120 5.48 -11.78 8.10
CA PHE A 120 6.41 -11.39 7.03
C PHE A 120 5.67 -11.13 5.73
N ILE A 121 6.27 -10.32 4.86
CA ILE A 121 5.73 -10.08 3.53
C ILE A 121 5.80 -11.39 2.72
N ASN A 122 4.63 -11.94 2.41
CA ASN A 122 4.48 -13.17 1.64
C ASN A 122 3.97 -12.87 0.22
N LEU A 123 4.67 -11.96 -0.45
CA LEU A 123 4.40 -11.46 -1.79
C LEU A 123 5.71 -11.45 -2.60
N PRO A 124 5.66 -11.37 -3.94
CA PRO A 124 6.86 -11.16 -4.73
C PRO A 124 7.43 -9.75 -4.53
N ALA A 125 8.76 -9.64 -4.49
CA ALA A 125 9.46 -8.38 -4.62
C ALA A 125 9.19 -7.75 -6.00
N PRO A 126 9.26 -6.41 -6.14
CA PRO A 126 9.72 -5.46 -5.12
C PRO A 126 8.62 -5.12 -4.12
N TYR A 127 8.99 -4.76 -2.89
CA TYR A 127 8.07 -4.49 -1.78
C TYR A 127 7.80 -3.00 -1.64
N GLU A 128 6.55 -2.63 -1.38
CA GLU A 128 6.11 -1.24 -1.18
C GLU A 128 5.37 -1.08 0.15
N TYR A 129 5.67 -0.02 0.88
CA TYR A 129 4.91 0.40 2.05
C TYR A 129 3.70 1.24 1.62
N THR A 130 2.50 0.83 2.03
CA THR A 130 1.23 1.45 1.62
C THR A 130 0.59 2.33 2.69
N GLY A 131 1.30 2.59 3.79
CA GLY A 131 0.81 3.41 4.89
C GLY A 131 1.13 4.89 4.78
N ASP A 132 0.71 5.65 5.80
CA ASP A 132 0.83 7.12 5.90
C ASP A 132 2.01 7.60 6.76
N GLY A 133 2.93 6.69 7.06
CA GLY A 133 4.06 6.91 7.97
C GLY A 133 3.76 6.66 9.45
N ALA A 134 2.50 6.68 9.90
CA ALA A 134 2.15 6.36 11.29
C ALA A 134 1.89 4.86 11.52
N GLN A 135 1.48 4.16 10.47
CA GLN A 135 1.14 2.74 10.49
C GLN A 135 2.38 1.84 10.48
N ASN A 136 2.25 0.62 11.00
CA ASN A 136 3.38 -0.31 11.13
C ASN A 136 2.92 -1.76 10.94
N GLY A 137 3.88 -2.64 10.69
CA GLY A 137 3.63 -4.07 10.53
C GLY A 137 3.31 -4.48 9.09
N VAL A 138 3.31 -5.79 8.88
CA VAL A 138 3.17 -6.43 7.55
C VAL A 138 1.92 -6.02 6.78
N SER A 139 0.83 -5.62 7.44
CA SER A 139 -0.43 -5.25 6.78
C SER A 139 -0.35 -3.98 5.94
N PHE A 140 0.73 -3.21 6.07
CA PHE A 140 1.00 -2.00 5.30
C PHE A 140 2.14 -2.20 4.31
N TRP A 141 2.42 -3.45 3.95
CA TRP A 141 3.39 -3.80 2.93
C TRP A 141 2.73 -4.62 1.83
N ASP A 142 2.99 -4.24 0.58
CA ASP A 142 2.50 -4.87 -0.64
C ASP A 142 3.64 -5.00 -1.66
N THR A 143 3.35 -5.31 -2.92
CA THR A 143 4.32 -5.35 -4.02
C THR A 143 4.23 -4.11 -4.92
N LEU A 144 5.38 -3.60 -5.37
CA LEU A 144 5.52 -2.52 -6.37
C LEU A 144 5.01 -2.92 -7.76
N LEU A 145 4.95 -4.22 -8.04
CA LEU A 145 4.27 -4.77 -9.23
C LEU A 145 2.76 -4.91 -9.01
N GLY A 146 2.25 -4.31 -7.94
CA GLY A 146 0.88 -3.89 -7.79
C GLY A 146 0.55 -2.82 -8.83
N ILE A 147 0.46 -3.21 -10.11
CA ILE A 147 -0.85 -2.99 -10.71
C ILE A 147 -1.74 -3.66 -9.68
N ASP A 148 -2.54 -2.92 -8.92
CA ASP A 148 -3.80 -3.47 -8.45
C ASP A 148 -4.20 -4.43 -9.57
N ASP A 149 -4.33 -5.73 -9.32
CA ASP A 149 -5.16 -6.49 -10.21
C ASP A 149 -6.53 -5.85 -9.98
N PHE A 150 -6.75 -4.73 -10.68
CA PHE A 150 -7.81 -3.76 -10.50
C PHE A 150 -8.97 -4.41 -11.19
N SER A 151 -9.36 -5.52 -10.60
CA SER A 151 -10.40 -6.36 -11.05
C SER A 151 -11.63 -5.67 -10.46
N VAL A 152 -12.22 -4.82 -11.29
CA VAL A 152 -13.65 -4.53 -11.18
C VAL A 152 -14.44 -5.86 -11.24
N ASN A 153 -13.77 -6.98 -11.60
CA ASN A 153 -14.28 -8.35 -11.54
C ASN A 153 -14.99 -8.76 -10.23
N GLN A 154 -14.86 -8.02 -9.13
CA GLN A 154 -15.45 -8.40 -7.84
C GLN A 154 -16.67 -7.61 -7.35
N PHE A 155 -17.15 -6.54 -8.01
CA PHE A 155 -18.34 -5.86 -7.46
C PHE A 155 -19.58 -6.78 -7.52
N ARG A 156 -20.39 -6.81 -6.46
CA ARG A 156 -21.58 -7.69 -6.39
C ARG A 156 -22.84 -6.88 -6.30
N ILE A 157 -23.88 -7.32 -6.99
CA ILE A 157 -25.25 -6.86 -6.77
C ILE A 157 -25.84 -7.80 -5.70
N LEU A 158 -26.08 -7.27 -4.51
CA LEU A 158 -26.45 -8.08 -3.34
C LEU A 158 -27.91 -8.53 -3.36
N GLN A 159 -28.78 -7.78 -4.05
CA GLN A 159 -30.21 -8.09 -4.18
C GLN A 159 -30.62 -7.99 -5.66
N ASN A 160 -30.77 -9.14 -6.30
CA ASN A 160 -31.17 -9.25 -7.69
C ASN A 160 -31.98 -10.56 -7.90
N PRO A 161 -33.28 -10.50 -8.21
CA PRO A 161 -34.09 -9.29 -8.46
C PRO A 161 -34.34 -8.43 -7.21
N SER A 162 -34.72 -7.17 -7.41
CA SER A 162 -35.14 -6.25 -6.33
C SER A 162 -36.20 -5.26 -6.80
N SER A 163 -37.09 -4.84 -5.91
CA SER A 163 -38.21 -3.92 -6.23
C SER A 163 -37.99 -2.47 -5.79
N SER A 164 -37.04 -2.20 -4.90
CA SER A 164 -36.88 -0.87 -4.30
C SER A 164 -35.44 -0.38 -4.23
N LYS A 165 -34.46 -1.29 -4.11
CA LYS A 165 -33.06 -0.90 -3.91
C LYS A 165 -32.10 -1.73 -4.76
N LEU A 166 -31.22 -1.06 -5.47
CA LEU A 166 -30.02 -1.66 -6.04
C LEU A 166 -28.89 -1.53 -5.01
N MET A 167 -28.50 -2.66 -4.42
CA MET A 167 -27.43 -2.73 -3.42
C MET A 167 -26.15 -3.28 -4.05
N LEU A 168 -25.08 -2.50 -3.98
CA LEU A 168 -23.77 -2.83 -4.51
C LEU A 168 -22.78 -3.05 -3.37
N SER A 169 -22.08 -4.17 -3.42
CA SER A 169 -20.84 -4.38 -2.69
C SER A 169 -19.70 -4.08 -3.64
N LEU A 170 -18.92 -3.06 -3.30
CA LEU A 170 -17.77 -2.60 -4.05
C LEU A 170 -16.51 -3.13 -3.36
N PRO A 171 -15.50 -3.61 -4.09
CA PRO A 171 -14.21 -3.88 -3.49
C PRO A 171 -13.62 -2.58 -2.92
N ARG A 172 -12.69 -2.70 -1.95
CA ARG A 172 -11.93 -1.52 -1.50
C ARG A 172 -11.12 -1.05 -2.71
N ILE A 173 -11.40 0.16 -3.15
CA ILE A 173 -10.78 0.78 -4.31
C ILE A 173 -10.28 2.16 -3.87
N SER A 174 -9.05 2.48 -4.28
CA SER A 174 -8.50 3.83 -4.24
C SER A 174 -8.93 4.58 -5.51
N GLY A 175 -9.45 5.80 -5.37
CA GLY A 175 -9.87 6.65 -6.50
C GLY A 175 -11.39 6.80 -6.67
N SER A 176 -11.81 7.58 -7.67
CA SER A 176 -13.21 7.80 -8.02
C SER A 176 -13.72 6.70 -8.95
N ILE A 177 -14.90 6.15 -8.65
CA ILE A 177 -15.56 5.17 -9.51
C ILE A 177 -16.85 5.78 -10.06
N THR A 178 -17.00 5.78 -11.38
CA THR A 178 -18.25 6.18 -12.02
C THR A 178 -19.17 4.97 -12.16
N LEU A 179 -20.36 5.06 -11.56
CA LEU A 179 -21.46 4.13 -11.77
C LEU A 179 -22.39 4.67 -12.86
N ASP A 180 -22.61 3.89 -13.90
CA ASP A 180 -23.62 4.11 -14.93
C ASP A 180 -24.68 3.01 -14.89
N VAL A 181 -25.94 3.37 -15.13
CA VAL A 181 -27.02 2.38 -15.33
C VAL A 181 -27.71 2.61 -16.66
N PHE A 182 -27.91 1.54 -17.41
CA PHE A 182 -28.57 1.54 -18.72
C PHE A 182 -29.83 0.68 -18.69
N ASP A 183 -30.85 1.05 -19.47
CA ASP A 183 -31.96 0.16 -19.79
C ASP A 183 -31.59 -0.87 -20.88
N VAL A 184 -32.52 -1.76 -21.22
CA VAL A 184 -32.32 -2.79 -22.25
C VAL A 184 -32.08 -2.23 -23.65
N LEU A 185 -32.45 -0.98 -23.91
CA LEU A 185 -32.24 -0.29 -25.19
C LEU A 185 -30.88 0.44 -25.23
N GLY A 186 -30.10 0.37 -24.14
CA GLY A 186 -28.81 1.04 -24.02
C GLY A 186 -28.89 2.52 -23.65
N LYS A 187 -30.08 3.02 -23.28
CA LYS A 187 -30.23 4.41 -22.81
C LYS A 187 -29.70 4.51 -21.39
N LYS A 188 -28.79 5.47 -21.14
CA LYS A 188 -28.29 5.77 -19.79
C LYS A 188 -29.40 6.40 -18.94
N ILE A 189 -29.70 5.79 -17.80
CA ILE A 189 -30.75 6.17 -16.85
C ILE A 189 -30.15 6.88 -15.63
N LEU A 190 -28.93 6.52 -15.23
CA LEU A 190 -28.25 7.08 -14.07
C LEU A 190 -26.74 7.18 -14.35
N THR A 191 -26.12 8.25 -13.84
CA THR A 191 -24.67 8.33 -13.63
C THR A 191 -24.42 8.83 -12.21
N LYS A 192 -23.45 8.26 -11.50
CA LYS A 192 -23.12 8.65 -10.13
C LYS A 192 -21.67 8.30 -9.79
N GLU A 193 -20.95 9.24 -9.20
CA GLU A 193 -19.67 8.96 -8.55
C GLU A 193 -19.89 8.21 -7.23
N VAL A 194 -19.20 7.10 -7.06
CA VAL A 194 -19.25 6.27 -5.85
C VAL A 194 -17.84 6.09 -5.29
N SER A 195 -17.69 6.32 -3.98
CA SER A 195 -16.40 6.31 -3.28
C SER A 195 -16.39 5.42 -2.03
N SER A 196 -17.45 4.64 -1.79
CA SER A 196 -17.61 3.80 -0.59
C SER A 196 -17.66 2.30 -0.92
N ILE A 197 -17.27 1.46 0.05
CA ILE A 197 -17.28 -0.02 -0.03
C ILE A 197 -18.69 -0.60 -0.31
N SER A 198 -19.74 0.20 -0.10
CA SER A 198 -21.10 -0.15 -0.48
C SER A 198 -21.85 1.06 -1.00
N SER A 199 -22.66 0.87 -2.04
CA SER A 199 -23.56 1.90 -2.57
C SER A 199 -24.97 1.36 -2.67
N THR A 200 -25.96 2.15 -2.23
CA THR A 200 -27.38 1.84 -2.38
C THR A 200 -28.03 2.89 -3.27
N ILE A 201 -28.76 2.43 -4.27
CA ILE A 201 -29.51 3.28 -5.20
C ILE A 201 -30.98 2.95 -5.06
N ASP A 202 -31.81 3.97 -4.87
CA ASP A 202 -33.27 3.84 -4.91
C ASP A 202 -33.72 3.63 -6.36
N VAL A 203 -34.41 2.51 -6.61
CA VAL A 203 -34.92 2.11 -7.93
C VAL A 203 -36.45 2.06 -7.97
N THR A 204 -37.13 2.57 -6.94
CA THR A 204 -38.61 2.53 -6.85
C THR A 204 -39.29 3.24 -8.03
N LYS A 205 -38.66 4.26 -8.60
CA LYS A 205 -39.15 5.01 -9.76
C LYS A 205 -38.80 4.38 -11.11
N TRP A 206 -38.06 3.27 -11.13
CA TRP A 206 -37.68 2.58 -12.35
C TRP A 206 -38.79 1.61 -12.76
N ASN A 207 -39.04 1.53 -14.06
CA ASN A 207 -39.97 0.55 -14.62
C ASN A 207 -39.45 -0.87 -14.37
N ASN A 208 -40.38 -1.83 -14.32
CA ASN A 208 -40.02 -3.24 -14.22
C ASN A 208 -39.32 -3.68 -15.51
N GLY A 209 -38.22 -4.43 -15.36
CA GLY A 209 -37.39 -4.80 -16.49
C GLY A 209 -35.95 -5.08 -16.13
N VAL A 210 -35.13 -5.26 -17.18
CA VAL A 210 -33.71 -5.55 -17.06
C VAL A 210 -32.90 -4.27 -17.24
N TYR A 211 -31.86 -4.12 -16.42
CA TYR A 211 -30.93 -3.02 -16.44
C TYR A 211 -29.50 -3.53 -16.49
N LEU A 212 -28.60 -2.74 -17.08
CA LEU A 212 -27.16 -2.98 -17.08
C LEU A 212 -26.49 -1.97 -16.16
N VAL A 213 -25.88 -2.44 -15.09
CA VAL A 213 -25.13 -1.65 -14.13
C VAL A 213 -23.66 -1.74 -14.50
N ARG A 214 -23.07 -0.62 -14.90
CA ARG A 214 -21.67 -0.51 -15.31
C ARG A 214 -20.91 0.30 -14.27
N LEU A 215 -19.78 -0.23 -13.82
CA LEU A 215 -18.81 0.49 -13.00
C LEU A 215 -17.55 0.69 -13.82
N THR A 216 -17.07 1.93 -13.86
CA THR A 216 -15.85 2.33 -14.54
C THR A 216 -14.95 3.01 -13.53
N ALA A 217 -13.73 2.50 -13.41
CA ALA A 217 -12.62 3.12 -12.70
C ALA A 217 -11.47 3.31 -13.70
N ASP A 218 -10.42 4.04 -13.30
CA ASP A 218 -9.34 4.52 -14.17
C ASP A 218 -8.79 3.47 -15.14
N ASN A 219 -8.67 2.22 -14.70
CA ASN A 219 -8.07 1.14 -15.49
C ASN A 219 -9.03 -0.01 -15.86
N ALA A 220 -10.30 0.03 -15.46
CA ALA A 220 -11.20 -1.11 -15.67
C ALA A 220 -12.69 -0.75 -15.71
N THR A 221 -13.45 -1.53 -16.48
CA THR A 221 -14.91 -1.43 -16.58
C THR A 221 -15.55 -2.80 -16.43
N GLN A 222 -16.54 -2.94 -15.55
CA GLN A 222 -17.37 -4.14 -15.46
C GLN A 222 -18.85 -3.79 -15.58
N THR A 223 -19.61 -4.63 -16.27
CA THR A 223 -21.06 -4.52 -16.40
C THR A 223 -21.76 -5.74 -15.81
N LYS A 224 -22.79 -5.54 -14.98
CA LYS A 224 -23.64 -6.61 -14.44
C LYS A 224 -25.11 -6.35 -14.73
N ARG A 225 -25.84 -7.44 -14.97
CA ARG A 225 -27.29 -7.41 -15.19
C ARG A 225 -28.03 -7.29 -13.85
N PHE A 226 -28.96 -6.34 -13.76
CA PHE A 226 -29.90 -6.16 -12.65
C PHE A 226 -31.34 -6.33 -13.15
N VAL A 227 -32.21 -6.95 -12.35
CA VAL A 227 -33.63 -7.15 -12.67
C VAL A 227 -34.48 -6.40 -11.65
N LYS A 228 -35.24 -5.41 -12.13
CA LYS A 228 -36.22 -4.64 -11.37
C LYS A 228 -37.61 -5.30 -11.48
N GLN A 229 -38.25 -5.53 -10.33
CA GLN A 229 -39.60 -6.11 -10.21
C GLN A 229 -40.58 -5.20 -9.47
#